data_AF-A0A0N0XT10-F1
#
_entry.id   AF-A0A0N0XT10-F1
#
_cell.length_a   1.000
_cell.length_b   1.000
_cell.length_c   1.000
_cell.angle_alpha   90.00
_cell.angle_beta   90.00
_cell.angle_gamma   90.00
#
_symmetry.space_group_name_H-M   'P 1'
#
loop_
_entity.id
_entity.type
_entity.pdbx_description
1 polymer ?
#
loop_
_entity_poly.entity_id
_entity_poly.type
_entity_poly.pdbx_seq_one_letter_code
_entity_poly.pdbx_strand_id
1 'polypeptide(L)' 'MLLPDKSVLAAQLRRYRVWEDLVHAAPHDPARRRRLEDVAYTLCVLTGRRTAREAVIAAESYLARS' A
#
# COMPACT_ATOMS: atom_id res chain seq x y z
N MET A 1 -8.68 0.34 -16.42
CA MET A 1 -8.79 0.91 -15.06
C MET A 1 -8.10 2.27 -15.10
N LEU A 2 -8.83 3.36 -14.84
CA LEU A 2 -8.24 4.70 -14.73
C LEU A 2 -7.37 4.69 -13.47
N LEU A 3 -6.05 4.89 -13.60
CA LEU A 3 -5.19 5.00 -12.41
C LEU A 3 -5.65 6.20 -11.59
N PRO A 4 -5.74 6.06 -10.25
CA PRO A 4 -6.12 7.17 -9.37
C PRO A 4 -5.13 8.31 -9.49
N ASP A 5 -5.57 9.50 -9.07
CA ASP A 5 -4.71 10.67 -8.94
C ASP A 5 -3.39 10.31 -8.23
N LYS A 6 -2.25 10.77 -8.78
CA LYS A 6 -0.91 10.46 -8.26
C LYS A 6 -0.77 10.82 -6.78
N SER A 7 -1.42 11.89 -6.32
CA SER A 7 -1.39 12.31 -4.92
C SER A 7 -2.08 11.29 -4.00
N VAL A 8 -3.21 10.72 -4.43
CA VAL A 8 -3.94 9.68 -3.70
C VAL A 8 -3.10 8.42 -3.60
N LEU A 9 -2.50 7.99 -4.72
CA LEU A 9 -1.65 6.80 -4.73
C LEU A 9 -0.40 6.98 -3.85
N ALA A 10 0.23 8.16 -3.91
CA ALA A 10 1.40 8.47 -3.08
C ALA A 10 1.05 8.51 -1.59
N ALA A 11 -0.10 9.09 -1.22
CA ALA A 11 -0.57 9.11 0.16
C ALA A 11 -0.85 7.69 0.68
N GLN A 12 -1.48 6.84 -0.14
CA GLN A 12 -1.77 5.47 0.23
C GLN A 12 -0.49 4.63 0.37
N LEU A 13 0.48 4.81 -0.54
CA LEU A 13 1.77 4.13 -0.47
C LEU A 13 2.55 4.53 0.80
N ARG A 14 2.56 5.82 1.17
CA ARG A 14 3.18 6.26 2.44
C ARG A 14 2.50 5.62 3.64
N ARG A 15 1.16 5.57 3.65
CA ARG A 15 0.41 4.92 4.74
C ARG A 15 0.73 3.43 4.85
N TYR A 16 0.89 2.74 3.71
CA TYR A 16 1.31 1.34 3.70
C TYR A 16 2.67 1.15 4.39
N ARG A 17 3.68 1.96 4.01
CA ARG A 17 5.03 1.88 4.61
C ARG A 17 5.04 2.13 6.12
N VAL A 18 4.29 3.14 6.59
CA VAL A 18 4.16 3.39 8.04
C VAL A 18 3.58 2.18 8.78
N TRP A 19 2.55 1.53 8.23
CA TRP A 19 1.97 0.34 8.87
C TRP A 19 2.87 -0.89 8.77
N GLU A 20 3.64 -1.01 7.69
CA GLU A 20 4.65 -2.06 7.52
C GLU A 20 5.70 -1.98 8.63
N ASP A 21 6.23 -0.78 8.91
CA ASP A 21 7.17 -0.54 10.00
C ASP A 21 6.55 -0.84 11.38
N LEU A 22 5.30 -0.40 11.62
CA LEU A 22 4.60 -0.63 12.89
C LEU A 22 4.31 -2.11 13.16
N VAL A 23 4.00 -2.89 12.12
CA VAL A 23 3.83 -4.34 12.22
C VAL A 23 5.18 -5.02 12.43
N HIS A 24 6.23 -4.57 11.74
CA HIS A 24 7.58 -5.09 11.94
C HIS A 24 8.04 -4.90 13.40
N ALA A 25 7.72 -3.76 14.02
CA ALA A 25 8.04 -3.47 15.41
C ALA A 25 7.21 -4.27 16.44
N ALA A 26 6.03 -4.78 16.05
CA ALA A 26 5.16 -5.57 16.93
C ALA A 26 4.38 -6.64 16.13
N PRO A 27 5.06 -7.72 15.71
CA PRO A 27 4.49 -8.69 14.76
C PRO A 27 3.32 -9.50 15.33
N HIS A 28 3.23 -9.58 16.67
CA HIS A 28 2.18 -10.31 17.36
C HIS A 28 0.94 -9.46 17.70
N ASP A 29 0.92 -8.17 17.33
CA ASP A 29 -0.25 -7.31 17.50
C ASP A 29 -1.25 -7.53 16.34
N PRO A 30 -2.40 -8.22 16.57
CA PRO A 30 -3.35 -8.52 15.51
C PRO A 30 -4.04 -7.28 14.95
N ALA A 31 -4.18 -6.21 15.74
CA ALA A 31 -4.80 -4.97 15.29
C ALA A 31 -3.91 -4.25 14.27
N ARG A 32 -2.59 -4.21 14.51
CA ARG A 32 -1.63 -3.64 13.54
C ARG A 32 -1.58 -4.44 12.26
N ARG A 33 -1.56 -5.78 12.36
CA ARG A 33 -1.62 -6.66 11.19
C ARG A 33 -2.87 -6.42 10.36
N ARG A 34 -4.04 -6.33 11.00
CA ARG A 34 -5.28 -6.06 10.28
C ARG A 34 -5.27 -4.70 9.60
N ARG A 35 -4.70 -3.66 10.24
CA ARG A 35 -4.57 -2.33 9.62
C ARG A 35 -3.63 -2.33 8.43
N LEU A 36 -2.53 -3.07 8.50
CA LEU A 36 -1.65 -3.26 7.34
C LEU A 36 -2.37 -3.97 6.18
N GLU A 37 -3.13 -5.03 6.48
CA GLU A 37 -3.94 -5.75 5.49
C GLU A 37 -4.99 -4.85 4.81
N ASP A 38 -5.71 -4.01 5.56
CA ASP A 38 -6.70 -3.07 5.01
C ASP A 38 -6.05 -2.04 4.06
N VAL A 39 -4.89 -1.50 4.45
CA VAL A 39 -4.14 -0.52 3.66
C VAL A 39 -3.56 -1.17 2.41
N ALA A 40 -3.05 -2.39 2.53
CA ALA A 40 -2.57 -3.20 1.40
C ALA A 40 -3.69 -3.52 0.41
N TYR A 41 -4.88 -3.91 0.90
CA TYR A 41 -6.05 -4.18 0.05
C TYR A 41 -6.45 -2.96 -0.78
N THR A 42 -6.46 -1.78 -0.16
CA THR A 42 -6.75 -0.53 -0.89
C THR A 42 -5.69 -0.27 -1.95
N LEU A 43 -4.40 -0.51 -1.67
CA LEU A 43 -3.34 -0.35 -2.67
C LEU A 43 -3.50 -1.33 -3.84
N CYS A 44 -3.88 -2.58 -3.56
CA CYS A 44 -4.22 -3.59 -4.58
C CYS A 44 -5.35 -3.12 -5.50
N VAL A 45 -6.43 -2.58 -4.91
CA VAL A 45 -7.55 -2.01 -5.67
C VAL A 45 -7.05 -0.85 -6.53
N LEU A 46 -6.39 0.15 -5.95
CA LEU A 46 -5.91 1.34 -6.68
C LEU A 46 -4.98 1.01 -7.86
N THR A 47 -4.20 -0.07 -7.76
CA THR A 47 -3.23 -0.47 -8.78
C THR A 47 -3.72 -1.60 -9.69
N GLY A 48 -4.89 -2.18 -9.42
CA GLY A 48 -5.41 -3.34 -10.14
C GLY A 48 -4.53 -4.58 -10.01
N ARG A 49 -3.93 -4.81 -8.84
CA ARG A 49 -3.01 -5.93 -8.54
C ARG A 49 -3.62 -6.90 -7.54
N ARG A 50 -3.17 -8.16 -7.57
CA ARG A 50 -3.73 -9.23 -6.72
C ARG A 50 -3.03 -9.34 -5.38
N THR A 51 -1.79 -8.85 -5.30
CA THR A 51 -0.97 -8.94 -4.09
C THR A 51 -0.43 -7.57 -3.68
N ALA A 52 -0.19 -7.40 -2.38
CA ALA A 52 0.41 -6.18 -1.83
C ALA A 52 1.77 -5.87 -2.47
N ARG A 53 2.59 -6.91 -2.69
CA ARG A 53 3.90 -6.79 -3.32
C ARG A 53 3.80 -6.22 -4.74
N GLU A 54 2.94 -6.78 -5.58
CA GLU A 54 2.71 -6.28 -6.95
C GLU A 54 2.16 -4.85 -6.93
N ALA A 55 1.26 -4.55 -5.98
CA ALA A 55 0.65 -3.24 -5.83
C ALA A 55 1.70 -2.18 -5.48
N VAL A 56 2.59 -2.45 -4.53
CA VAL A 56 3.69 -1.55 -4.16
C VAL A 56 4.61 -1.28 -5.35
N ILE A 57 5.07 -2.33 -6.04
CA ILE A 57 5.95 -2.18 -7.22
C ILE A 57 5.26 -1.34 -8.32
N ALA A 58 3.99 -1.61 -8.59
CA ALA A 58 3.22 -0.87 -9.58
C ALA A 58 3.03 0.60 -9.20
N ALA A 59 2.76 0.88 -7.92
CA ALA A 59 2.62 2.24 -7.40
C ALA A 59 3.93 3.02 -7.49
N GLU A 60 5.04 2.45 -7.00
CA GLU A 60 6.38 3.06 -7.09
C GLU A 60 6.75 3.34 -8.54
N SER A 61 6.55 2.37 -9.44
CA SER A 61 6.82 2.53 -10.86
C SER A 61 5.96 3.61 -11.51
N TYR A 62 4.69 3.75 -11.10
CA TYR A 62 3.79 4.78 -11.64
C TYR A 62 4.17 6.19 -11.15
N LEU A 63 4.57 6.31 -9.89
CA LEU A 63 5.00 7.58 -9.29
C LEU A 63 6.39 8.01 -9.81
N ALA A 64 7.29 7.08 -10.12
CA ALA A 64 8.61 7.41 -10.67
C ALA A 64 8.58 7.93 -12.12
N ARG A 65 7.49 7.69 -12.86
CA ARG A 65 7.31 8.14 -14.26
C ARG A 65 6.69 9.54 -14.36
N SER A 66 6.59 10.28 -13.25
CA SER A 66 5.97 11.63 -13.19
C SER A 66 7.00 12.74 -13.27
#